data_AF-A0A9X5VCC0-F1
#
_entry.id   AF-A0A9X5VCC0-F1
#
_cell.length_a   1.000
_cell.length_b   1.000
_cell.length_c   1.000
_cell.angle_alpha   90.00
_cell.angle_beta   90.00
_cell.angle_gamma   90.00
#
_symmetry.space_group_name_H-M   'P 1'
#
loop_
_entity.id
_entity.type
_entity.pdbx_description
1 polymer ?
#
loop_
_entity_poly.entity_id
_entity_poly.type
_entity_poly.pdbx_seq_one_letter_code
_entity_poly.pdbx_strand_id
1 'polypeptide(L)' 'MGWLISGKGRKSKLSNFLEKNKITQQELAERSGVSKSTISRVCQGDKFSPTMKNAQKIIKTLKRLTNKDVHYDDFWM' A
#
# COMPACT_ATOMS: atom_id res chain seq x y z
N MET A 1 -9.13 19.79 -6.97
CA MET A 1 -8.26 18.87 -6.22
C MET A 1 -8.76 17.45 -6.45
N GLY A 2 -7.91 16.60 -7.03
CA GLY A 2 -8.29 15.40 -7.78
C GLY A 2 -8.98 14.29 -6.98
N TRP A 3 -10.26 14.10 -7.30
CA TRP A 3 -10.95 12.82 -7.54
C TRP A 3 -10.51 11.62 -6.69
N LEU A 4 -11.10 11.52 -5.49
CA LEU A 4 -11.18 10.31 -4.67
C LEU A 4 -12.05 9.26 -5.38
N ILE A 5 -11.53 8.50 -6.36
CA ILE A 5 -12.09 7.15 -6.60
C ILE A 5 -11.58 6.25 -5.48
N SER A 6 -12.12 6.46 -4.28
CA SER A 6 -12.22 5.36 -3.34
C SER A 6 -13.21 4.38 -3.98
N GLY A 7 -12.69 3.46 -4.78
CA GLY A 7 -13.48 2.31 -5.23
C GLY A 7 -14.16 1.72 -4.00
N LYS A 8 -15.48 1.52 -4.08
CA LYS A 8 -16.31 0.79 -3.10
C LYS A 8 -15.90 -0.70 -3.04
N GLY A 9 -14.61 -0.97 -2.91
CA GLY A 9 -14.03 -2.28 -2.69
C GLY A 9 -13.70 -2.46 -1.21
N ARG A 10 -13.57 -3.72 -0.76
CA ARG A 10 -13.04 -4.02 0.58
C ARG A 10 -11.65 -3.36 0.72
N LYS A 11 -11.44 -2.60 1.78
CA LYS A 11 -10.13 -1.99 2.10
C LYS A 11 -9.23 -3.07 2.71
N SER A 12 -8.00 -3.19 2.22
CA SER A 12 -7.00 -4.05 2.87
C SER A 12 -6.41 -3.39 4.12
N LYS A 13 -5.73 -4.17 4.96
CA LYS A 13 -4.88 -3.67 6.05
C LYS A 13 -3.90 -2.59 5.55
N LEU A 14 -3.28 -2.80 4.38
CA LEU A 14 -2.41 -1.80 3.75
C LEU A 14 -3.17 -0.52 3.40
N SER A 15 -4.34 -0.62 2.78
CA SER A 15 -5.14 0.57 2.43
C SER A 15 -5.49 1.40 3.67
N ASN A 16 -5.87 0.74 4.77
CA ASN A 16 -6.16 1.41 6.04
C ASN A 16 -4.91 2.09 6.63
N PHE A 17 -3.74 1.45 6.52
CA PHE A 17 -2.48 2.04 6.95
C PHE A 17 -2.14 3.29 6.14
N LEU A 18 -2.29 3.25 4.82
CA LEU A 18 -2.03 4.41 3.96
C LEU A 18 -2.91 5.61 4.32
N GLU A 19 -4.22 5.38 4.51
CA GLU A 19 -5.16 6.43 4.90
C GLU A 19 -4.80 7.06 6.25
N LYS A 20 -4.48 6.24 7.27
CA LYS A 20 -4.08 6.71 8.60
C LYS A 20 -2.81 7.56 8.57
N ASN A 21 -1.90 7.29 7.63
CA ASN A 21 -0.65 8.03 7.47
C ASN A 21 -0.73 9.10 6.36
N LYS A 22 -1.90 9.36 5.78
CA LYS A 22 -2.12 10.34 4.69
C LYS A 22 -1.24 10.11 3.45
N ILE A 23 -0.91 8.85 3.15
CA ILE A 23 -0.12 8.44 1.98
C ILE A 23 -1.07 8.01 0.86
N THR A 24 -0.88 8.53 -0.35
CA THR A 24 -1.69 8.10 -1.51
C THR A 24 -1.12 6.84 -2.16
N GLN A 25 -1.98 6.05 -2.84
CA GLN A 25 -1.50 4.90 -3.63
C GLN A 25 -0.55 5.33 -4.77
N GLN A 26 -0.75 6.53 -5.33
CA GLN A 26 0.12 7.11 -6.34
C GLN A 26 1.51 7.39 -5.77
N GLU A 27 1.58 8.07 -4.63
CA GLU A 27 2.84 8.36 -3.95
C GLU A 27 3.59 7.08 -3.58
N LEU A 28 2.89 6.08 -3.04
CA LEU A 28 3.52 4.80 -2.72
C LEU A 28 4.08 4.11 -3.96
N ALA A 29 3.35 4.13 -5.08
CA ALA A 29 3.81 3.55 -6.34
C ALA A 29 5.09 4.23 -6.85
N GLU A 30 5.10 5.56 -6.89
CA GLU A 30 6.26 6.36 -7.33
C GLU A 30 7.48 6.14 -6.44
N ARG A 31 7.31 6.22 -5.12
CA ARG A 31 8.42 6.11 -4.15
C ARG A 31 8.99 4.69 -4.06
N SER A 32 8.16 3.67 -4.23
CA SER A 32 8.58 2.26 -4.14
C SER A 32 9.07 1.67 -5.47
N GLY A 33 8.78 2.34 -6.59
CA GLY A 33 9.03 1.78 -7.93
C GLY A 33 8.22 0.52 -8.20
N VAL A 34 7.04 0.40 -7.58
CA VAL A 34 6.05 -0.66 -7.83
C VAL A 34 4.92 -0.05 -8.64
N SER A 35 4.40 -0.78 -9.64
CA SER A 35 3.36 -0.23 -10.51
C SER A 35 2.11 0.15 -9.71
N LYS A 36 1.47 1.26 -10.09
CA LYS A 36 0.19 1.70 -9.50
C LYS A 36 -0.88 0.61 -9.56
N SER A 37 -0.92 -0.18 -10.63
CA SER A 37 -1.84 -1.31 -10.77
C SER A 37 -1.61 -2.38 -9.71
N THR A 38 -0.35 -2.68 -9.38
CA THR A 38 0.00 -3.60 -8.29
C THR A 38 -0.39 -3.05 -6.94
N ILE A 39 -0.04 -1.79 -6.65
CA ILE A 39 -0.42 -1.11 -5.40
C ILE A 39 -1.94 -1.12 -5.22
N SER A 40 -2.69 -0.74 -6.27
CA SER A 40 -4.14 -0.75 -6.23
C SER A 40 -4.70 -2.14 -5.95
N ARG A 41 -4.17 -3.18 -6.60
CA ARG A 41 -4.60 -4.57 -6.39
C ARG A 41 -4.43 -5.01 -4.94
N VAL A 42 -3.28 -4.73 -4.32
CA VAL A 42 -3.01 -5.12 -2.91
C VAL A 42 -3.72 -4.23 -1.88
N CYS A 43 -4.29 -3.10 -2.33
CA CYS A 43 -5.20 -2.28 -1.52
C CYS A 43 -6.67 -2.75 -1.57
N GLN A 44 -7.04 -3.61 -2.53
CA GLN A 44 -8.41 -4.10 -2.76
C GLN A 44 -8.78 -5.34 -1.88
N GLY A 45 -8.51 -5.24 -0.59
CA GLY A 45 -8.83 -6.28 0.40
C GLY A 45 -7.69 -7.28 0.62
N ASP A 46 -7.81 -8.07 1.69
CA ASP A 46 -6.68 -8.88 2.21
C ASP A 46 -6.42 -10.17 1.41
N LYS A 47 -7.26 -10.48 0.40
CA LYS A 47 -7.07 -11.65 -0.50
C LYS A 47 -5.86 -11.47 -1.42
N PHE A 48 -5.41 -10.25 -1.67
CA PHE A 48 -4.39 -9.95 -2.67
C PHE A 48 -3.05 -9.59 -2.03
N SER A 49 -2.10 -10.51 -2.13
CA SER A 49 -0.72 -10.31 -1.69
C SER A 49 0.20 -9.99 -2.88
N PRO A 50 1.17 -9.08 -2.72
CA PRO A 50 2.20 -8.86 -3.73
C PRO A 50 3.20 -10.04 -3.75
N THR A 51 4.02 -10.10 -4.81
CA THR A 51 5.23 -10.93 -4.76
C THR A 51 6.16 -10.44 -3.65
N MET A 52 6.98 -11.33 -3.09
CA MET A 52 7.91 -10.96 -2.01
C MET A 52 8.83 -9.78 -2.39
N LYS A 53 9.31 -9.74 -3.64
CA LYS A 53 10.09 -8.61 -4.18
C LYS A 53 9.36 -7.28 -4.09
N ASN A 54 8.09 -7.25 -4.49
CA ASN A 54 7.28 -6.03 -4.42
C ASN A 54 6.91 -5.69 -2.96
N ALA A 55 6.64 -6.70 -2.14
CA ALA A 55 6.38 -6.52 -0.72
C ALA A 55 7.55 -5.84 -0.02
N GLN A 56 8.78 -6.32 -0.22
CA GLN A 56 10.00 -5.72 0.33
C GLN A 56 10.17 -4.26 -0.08
N LYS A 57 9.92 -3.93 -1.36
CA LYS A 57 9.95 -2.53 -1.84
C LYS A 57 8.91 -1.66 -1.14
N ILE A 58 7.68 -2.15 -1.02
CA ILE A 58 6.58 -1.45 -0.34
C ILE A 58 6.96 -1.22 1.13
N ILE A 59 7.30 -2.28 1.86
CA ILE A 59 7.67 -2.20 3.28
C ILE A 59 8.82 -1.22 3.51
N LYS A 60 9.92 -1.33 2.76
CA LYS A 60 11.06 -0.40 2.88
C LYS A 60 10.64 1.05 2.64
N THR A 61 9.74 1.28 1.69
CA THR A 61 9.21 2.61 1.39
C THR A 61 8.31 3.12 2.51
N LEU A 62 7.43 2.28 3.06
CA LEU A 62 6.55 2.63 4.18
C LEU A 62 7.35 2.98 5.43
N LYS A 63 8.38 2.19 5.77
CA LYS A 63 9.30 2.51 6.89
C LYS A 63 9.92 3.89 6.70
N ARG A 64 10.40 4.20 5.50
CA ARG A 64 10.99 5.51 5.19
C ARG A 64 9.99 6.67 5.24
N LEU A 65 8.77 6.49 4.73
CA LEU A 65 7.76 7.54 4.66
C LEU A 65 7.11 7.84 6.02
N THR A 66 6.98 6.81 6.86
CA THR A 66 6.25 6.92 8.14
C THR A 66 7.14 6.93 9.37
N ASN A 67 8.42 6.56 9.22
CA ASN A 67 9.34 6.29 10.32
C ASN A 67 8.82 5.24 11.33
N LYS A 68 7.94 4.35 10.87
CA LYS A 68 7.38 3.24 11.66
C LYS A 68 8.05 1.93 11.29
N ASP A 69 8.21 1.05 12.27
CA ASP A 69 8.63 -0.31 12.01
C ASP A 69 7.41 -1.16 11.61
N VAL A 70 7.27 -1.39 10.30
CA VAL A 70 6.19 -2.21 9.71
C VAL A 70 6.74 -3.41 8.96
N HIS A 71 6.04 -4.53 8.99
CA HIS A 71 6.48 -5.80 8.43
C HIS A 71 5.45 -6.37 7.46
N TYR A 72 5.81 -7.45 6.75
CA TYR A 72 4.94 -8.08 5.76
C TYR A 72 3.60 -8.54 6.38
N ASP A 73 3.67 -9.14 7.57
CA ASP A 73 2.53 -9.75 8.26
C ASP A 73 1.51 -8.71 8.75
N ASP A 74 1.94 -7.45 8.93
CA ASP A 74 1.03 -6.35 9.27
C ASP A 74 -0.03 -6.11 8.18
N PHE A 75 0.21 -6.56 6.95
CA PHE A 75 -0.62 -6.25 5.79
C PHE A 75 -1.20 -7.47 5.07
N TRP A 76 -0.49 -8.60 5.02
CA TRP A 76 -0.84 -9.72 4.13
C TRP A 76 -0.86 -11.10 4.80
N MET A 77 -0.76 -11.16 6.13
CA MET A 77 -0.97 -12.38 6.93
C MET A 77 -2.17 -12.23 7.86
#